data_AF-A0A1V2VWR8-F1
#
_entry.id   AF-A0A1V2VWR8-F1
#
_cell.length_a   1.000
_cell.length_b   1.000
_cell.length_c   1.000
_cell.angle_alpha   90.00
_cell.angle_beta   90.00
_cell.angle_gamma   90.00
#
_symmetry.space_group_name_H-M   'P 1'
#
loop_
_entity.id
_entity.type
_entity.pdbx_description
1 polymer ?
#
loop_
_entity_poly.entity_id
_entity_poly.type
_entity_poly.pdbx_seq_one_letter_code
_entity_poly.pdbx_strand_id
1 'polypeptide(L)' 'MPAFLHVYVQDTDSTCGRALAAQAIPLEAPADMPYRDRRPMVKAAWRNIWQIATHQRDLSIDEIRSRLGDCR' A
#
# COMPACT_ATOMS: atom_id res chain seq x y z
N MET A 1 3.01 -4.93 24.54
CA MET A 1 3.39 -3.72 23.81
C MET A 1 2.82 -3.80 22.40
N PRO A 2 2.14 -2.76 21.88
CA PRO A 2 1.70 -2.74 20.49
C PRO A 2 2.90 -2.57 19.56
N ALA A 3 2.94 -3.35 18.48
CA ALA A 3 3.98 -3.24 17.44
C ALA A 3 3.44 -2.46 16.23
N PHE A 4 4.33 -1.71 15.58
CA PHE A 4 4.07 -1.05 14.30
C PHE A 4 4.88 -1.75 13.22
N LEU A 5 4.18 -2.34 12.23
CA LEU A 5 4.82 -3.03 11.12
C LEU A 5 4.49 -2.32 9.81
N HIS A 6 5.54 -1.99 9.07
CA HIS A 6 5.44 -1.48 7.70
C HIS A 6 5.87 -2.58 6.74
N VAL A 7 4.94 -3.06 5.92
CA VAL A 7 5.16 -4.19 5.02
C VAL A 7 4.72 -3.84 3.61
N TYR A 8 5.60 -4.17 2.66
CA TYR A 8 5.31 -4.08 1.25
C TYR A 8 4.68 -5.39 0.76
N VAL A 9 3.55 -5.27 0.08
CA VAL A 9 2.84 -6.40 -0.52
C VAL A 9 2.61 -6.13 -2.01
N GLN A 10 2.37 -7.18 -2.78
CA GLN A 10 2.01 -7.04 -4.19
C GLN A 10 0.57 -6.55 -4.38
N ASP A 11 -0.34 -6.96 -3.50
CA ASP A 11 -1.76 -6.62 -3.58
C ASP A 11 -2.30 -6.18 -2.23
N THR A 12 -2.42 -4.87 -2.08
CA THR A 12 -2.91 -4.22 -0.87
C THR A 12 -4.38 -4.55 -0.61
N ASP A 13 -5.24 -4.54 -1.63
CA ASP A 13 -6.69 -4.75 -1.47
C ASP A 13 -7.00 -6.17 -0.97
N SER A 14 -6.36 -7.18 -1.54
CA SER A 14 -6.48 -8.58 -1.13
C SER A 14 -5.98 -8.80 0.29
N THR A 15 -4.85 -8.18 0.64
CA THR A 15 -4.28 -8.26 1.99
C THR A 15 -5.19 -7.57 3.01
N CYS A 16 -5.74 -6.41 2.64
CA CYS A 16 -6.71 -5.68 3.47
C CYS A 16 -7.99 -6.49 3.67
N GLY A 17 -8.53 -7.13 2.61
CA GLY A 17 -9.70 -8.01 2.70
C GLY A 17 -9.48 -9.19 3.66
N ARG A 18 -8.29 -9.81 3.62
CA ARG A 18 -7.92 -10.86 4.58
C ARG A 18 -7.79 -10.34 6.01
N ALA A 19 -7.26 -9.12 6.19
CA ALA A 19 -7.17 -8.49 7.49
C ALA A 19 -8.56 -8.19 8.06
N LEU A 20 -9.48 -7.66 7.25
CA LEU A 20 -10.87 -7.42 7.64
C LEU A 20 -11.59 -8.72 8.02
N ALA A 21 -11.39 -9.81 7.26
CA ALA A 21 -11.90 -11.13 7.62
C ALA A 21 -11.35 -11.65 8.96
N ALA A 22 -10.12 -11.26 9.32
CA ALA A 22 -9.48 -11.56 10.60
C ALA A 22 -9.86 -10.57 11.73
N GLN A 23 -10.94 -9.80 11.57
CA GLN A 23 -11.42 -8.79 12.52
C GLN A 23 -10.41 -7.65 12.77
N ALA A 24 -9.57 -7.33 11.77
CA ALA A 24 -8.79 -6.10 11.81
C ALA A 24 -9.71 -4.89 11.59
N ILE A 25 -9.42 -3.80 12.27
CA ILE A 25 -10.14 -2.53 12.17
C ILE A 25 -9.39 -1.66 11.16
N PRO A 26 -10.02 -1.20 10.06
CA PRO A 26 -9.39 -0.24 9.17
C PRO A 26 -9.26 1.11 9.90
N LEU A 27 -8.04 1.62 10.00
CA LEU A 27 -7.77 2.95 10.57
C LEU A 27 -7.81 4.01 9.48
N GLU A 28 -7.25 3.70 8.31
CA GLU A 28 -7.30 4.55 7.12
C GLU A 28 -7.70 3.71 5.91
N ALA A 29 -8.62 4.24 5.10
CA ALA A 29 -8.96 3.65 3.82
C ALA A 29 -7.71 3.63 2.91
N PRO A 30 -7.56 2.65 2.00
CA PRO A 30 -6.46 2.61 1.04
C PRO A 30 -6.46 3.91 0.21
N ALA A 31 -5.51 4.79 0.50
CA ALA A 31 -5.38 6.07 -0.20
C ALA A 31 -4.21 6.00 -1.19
N ASP A 32 -4.44 6.56 -2.37
CA ASP A 32 -3.39 6.76 -3.37
C ASP A 32 -2.54 7.95 -2.95
N MET A 33 -1.27 7.67 -2.64
CA MET A 33 -0.32 8.72 -2.30
C MET A 33 0.14 9.45 -3.57
N PRO A 34 0.53 10.74 -3.46
CA PRO A 34 1.03 11.52 -4.60
C PRO A 34 2.30 10.91 -5.22
N TYR A 35 3.02 10.07 -4.49
CA TYR A 35 4.17 9.28 -4.96
C TYR A 35 3.81 7.89 -5.50
N ARG A 36 2.54 7.66 -5.86
CA ARG A 36 1.99 6.44 -6.50
C ARG A 36 2.02 5.16 -5.66
N ASP A 37 2.30 5.25 -4.37
CA ASP A 37 2.09 4.12 -3.46
C ASP A 37 0.66 4.10 -2.95
N ARG A 38 0.07 2.90 -2.88
CA ARG A 38 -1.21 2.71 -2.22
C ARG A 38 -0.99 2.12 -0.83
N ARG A 39 -1.28 2.91 0.20
CA ARG A 39 -1.09 2.50 1.59
C ARG A 39 -2.39 2.59 2.40
N PRO A 40 -2.96 1.46 2.85
CA PRO A 40 -3.90 1.44 3.95
C PRO A 40 -3.19 1.22 5.28
N MET A 41 -3.88 1.63 6.33
CA MET A 41 -3.48 1.34 7.69
C MET A 41 -4.58 0.55 8.38
N VAL A 42 -4.23 -0.62 8.90
CA VAL A 42 -5.16 -1.52 9.58
C VAL A 42 -4.64 -1.84 10.98
N LYS A 43 -5.55 -1.87 11.95
CA LYS A 43 -5.27 -2.28 13.32
C LYS A 43 -5.73 -3.71 13.51
N ALA A 44 -4.79 -4.63 13.72
CA ALA A 44 -5.09 -6.02 13.99
C ALA A 44 -5.68 -6.20 15.41
N ALA A 45 -6.34 -7.33 15.63
CA ALA A 45 -7.01 -7.68 16.90
C ALA A 45 -6.09 -7.57 18.14
N TRP A 46 -4.78 -7.76 17.97
CA TRP A 46 -3.78 -7.65 19.05
C TRP A 46 -3.29 -6.22 19.32
N ARG A 47 -4.02 -5.19 18.85
CA ARG A 47 -3.63 -3.76 18.90
C ARG A 47 -2.32 -3.47 18.15
N ASN A 48 -1.86 -4.38 17.30
CA ASN A 48 -0.76 -4.15 16.37
C ASN A 48 -1.25 -3.29 15.21
N ILE A 49 -0.45 -2.31 14.82
CA ILE A 49 -0.75 -1.42 13.72
C ILE A 49 0.06 -1.91 12.52
N TRP A 50 -0.63 -2.11 11.40
CA TRP A 50 -0.06 -2.57 10.15
C TRP A 50 -0.25 -1.49 9.11
N GLN A 51 0.86 -1.02 8.57
CA GLN A 51 0.89 -0.19 7.39
C GLN A 51 1.26 -1.10 6.23
N ILE A 52 0.28 -1.35 5.36
CA ILE A 52 0.43 -2.23 4.20
C ILE A 52 0.60 -1.31 3.00
N ALA A 53 1.75 -1.33 2.34
CA ALA A 53 2.00 -0.51 1.16
C ALA A 53 2.14 -1.41 -0.07
N THR A 54 1.52 -1.01 -1.19
CA THR A 54 1.78 -1.60 -2.51
C THR A 54 2.41 -0.53 -3.38
N HIS A 55 3.56 -0.87 -3.97
CA HIS A 55 4.11 -0.13 -5.09
C HIS A 55 3.25 -0.41 -6.31
N GLN A 56 2.47 0.57 -6.79
CA GLN A 56 1.53 0.36 -7.90
C GLN A 56 2.20 0.20 -9.27
N ARG A 57 3.52 0.37 -9.37
CA ARG A 57 4.42 -0.05 -10.46
C ARG A 57 5.77 0.63 -10.25
N ASP A 58 6.85 -0.13 -10.31
CA ASP A 58 8.08 0.43 -10.86
C ASP A 58 7.80 0.70 -12.34
N LEU A 59 7.88 1.97 -12.76
CA LEU A 59 7.92 2.24 -14.19
C LEU A 59 9.14 1.53 -14.74
N SER A 60 8.95 0.64 -15.70
CA SER A 60 10.09 0.11 -16.44
C SER A 60 10.83 1.31 -17.05
N ILE A 61 12.16 1.24 -17.12
CA ILE A 61 12.99 2.34 -17.66
C ILE A 61 12.46 2.83 -19.01
N ASP A 62 11.87 1.94 -19.80
CA ASP A 62 11.19 2.23 -21.06
C ASP A 62 10.02 3.22 -20.94
N GLU A 63 9.13 3.06 -19.93
CA GLU A 63 8.03 4.00 -19.70
C GLU A 63 8.53 5.37 -19.22
N ILE A 64 9.60 5.40 -18.42
CA ILE A 64 10.23 6.65 -17.96
C ILE A 64 10.82 7.41 -19.17
N ARG A 65 11.52 6.68 -20.05
CA ARG A 65 12.11 7.25 -21.28
C ARG A 65 11.04 7.75 -22.25
N SER A 66 9.95 7.00 -22.43
CA SER A 66 8.85 7.41 -23.29
C SER A 66 8.21 8.72 -22.84
N ARG A 67 8.07 8.96 -21.53
CA ARG A 67 7.47 10.21 -21.00
C ARG A 67 8.41 11.42 -21.05
N LEU A 68 9.72 11.20 -21.00
CA LEU A 68 10.71 12.27 -21.16
C LEU A 68 10.97 12.62 -22.63
N GLY A 69 10.65 11.71 -23.57
CA GLY A 69 10.78 11.92 -25.01
C GLY A 69 9.70 12.80 -25.65
N ASP A 70 8.60 13.09 -24.92
CA ASP A 70 7.45 13.87 -25.41
C ASP A 70 7.51 15.37 -25.06
N CYS A 71 8.68 15.91 -24.71
CA CYS A 71 8.92 17.35 -24.73
C CYS A 71 9.27 17.79 -26.16
N ARG A 72 8.26 17.98 -27.01
CA ARG A 72 8.40 18.69 -28.29
C ARG A 72 7.88 20.12 -28.20
#